data_AF-A0A136NCX1-F1
#
_entry.id   AF-A0A136NCX1-F1
#
_cell.length_a   1.000
_cell.length_b   1.000
_cell.length_c   1.000
_cell.angle_alpha   90.00
_cell.angle_beta   90.00
_cell.angle_gamma   90.00
#
_symmetry.space_group_name_H-M   'P 1'
#
loop_
_entity.id
_entity.type
_entity.pdbx_description
1 polymer ?
#
loop_
_entity_poly.entity_id
_entity_poly.type
_entity_poly.pdbx_seq_one_letter_code
_entity_poly.pdbx_strand_id
1 'polypeptide(L)'
;MIYYARNIDYNQFKTGDFIPYDLYLDNKMYSLYLKYMGKQVIKTKYGSFDCFKIKPKLIEGTIFRGGEEMTVYVSNDKRKIPIYIETPIIVGKIKVYYVPN
;
A
#
# COMPACT_ATOMS: atom_id res chain seq x y z
N MET A 1 2.60 1.95 9.18
CA MET A 1 2.57 2.02 7.70
C MET A 1 1.31 2.67 7.13
N ILE A 2 0.11 2.06 7.24
CA ILE A 2 -1.12 2.59 6.59
C ILE A 2 -1.44 4.03 7.01
N TYR A 3 -1.27 4.36 8.30
CA TYR A 3 -1.46 5.73 8.79
C TYR A 3 -0.50 6.74 8.12
N TYR A 4 0.79 6.42 8.04
CA TYR A 4 1.79 7.25 7.35
C TYR A 4 1.43 7.45 5.87
N ALA A 5 1.07 6.37 5.18
CA ALA A 5 0.69 6.41 3.77
C ALA A 5 -0.50 7.35 3.46
N ARG A 6 -1.39 7.60 4.43
CA ARG A 6 -2.52 8.53 4.27
C ARG A 6 -2.12 10.02 4.36
N ASN A 7 -0.94 10.33 4.90
CA ASN A 7 -0.48 11.72 5.02
C ASN A 7 0.42 12.16 3.86
N ILE A 8 0.83 11.23 2.99
CA ILE A 8 1.67 11.51 1.83
C ILE A 8 0.85 12.26 0.76
N ASP A 9 1.39 13.34 0.22
CA ASP A 9 0.91 13.89 -1.05
C ASP A 9 1.59 13.14 -2.21
N TYR A 10 0.85 12.26 -2.87
CA TYR A 10 1.39 11.41 -3.92
C TYR A 10 1.63 12.16 -5.24
N ASN A 11 1.07 13.36 -5.42
CA ASN A 11 1.19 14.11 -6.66
C ASN A 11 2.61 14.67 -6.90
N GLN A 12 3.44 14.73 -5.85
CA GLN A 12 4.84 15.17 -5.96
C GLN A 12 5.79 14.08 -6.47
N PHE A 13 5.34 12.84 -6.60
CA PHE A 13 6.18 11.70 -6.97
C PHE A 13 5.94 11.23 -8.40
N LYS A 14 6.98 10.65 -8.98
CA LYS A 14 6.95 9.94 -10.26
C LYS A 14 6.88 8.44 -10.02
N THR A 15 6.26 7.72 -10.95
CA THR A 15 6.23 6.25 -10.91
C THR A 15 7.66 5.70 -10.79
N GLY A 16 7.89 4.85 -9.79
CA GLY A 16 9.19 4.29 -9.46
C GLY A 16 9.86 4.95 -8.25
N ASP A 17 9.41 6.13 -7.82
CA ASP A 17 10.00 6.83 -6.67
C ASP A 17 9.81 6.03 -5.37
N PHE A 18 10.83 6.10 -4.51
CA PHE A 18 10.84 5.50 -3.19
C PHE A 18 10.62 6.58 -2.14
N ILE A 19 9.64 6.35 -1.26
CA ILE A 19 9.27 7.25 -0.17
C ILE A 19 9.72 6.59 1.13
N PRO A 20 10.87 6.97 1.70
CA PRO A 20 11.42 6.33 2.89
C PRO A 20 10.58 6.66 4.13
N TYR A 21 10.58 5.73 5.09
CA TYR A 21 10.04 5.94 6.43
C TYR A 21 10.66 4.94 7.41
N ASP A 22 10.76 5.35 8.67
CA ASP A 22 11.20 4.44 9.73
C ASP A 22 9.99 3.83 10.45
N LEU A 23 10.08 2.53 10.72
CA LEU A 23 9.10 1.77 11.48
C LEU A 23 9.74 1.23 12.75
N TYR A 24 9.19 1.58 13.90
CA TYR A 24 9.53 0.94 15.18
C TYR A 24 8.62 -0.27 15.40
N LEU A 25 9.21 -1.46 15.48
CA LEU A 25 8.51 -2.74 15.66
C LEU A 25 9.42 -3.69 16.45
N ASP A 26 8.86 -4.46 17.39
CA ASP A 26 9.58 -5.47 18.19
C ASP A 26 10.90 -4.96 18.81
N ASN A 27 10.86 -3.77 19.38
CA ASN A 27 12.00 -3.05 19.97
C ASN A 27 13.17 -2.79 18.99
N LYS A 28 12.89 -2.75 17.69
CA LYS A 28 13.85 -2.46 16.62
C LYS A 28 13.33 -1.36 15.71
N MET A 29 14.24 -0.56 15.18
CA MET A 29 13.97 0.41 14.13
C MET A 29 14.27 -0.22 12.77
N TYR A 30 13.32 -0.12 11.84
CA TYR A 30 13.44 -0.59 10.46
C TYR A 30 13.29 0.58 9.50
N SER A 31 14.32 0.84 8.70
CA SER A 31 14.22 1.79 7.59
C SER A 31 13.59 1.09 6.38
N LEU A 32 12.36 1.50 6.07
CA LEU A 32 11.53 0.95 5.01
C LEU A 32 11.21 2.03 3.98
N TYR A 33 10.47 1.64 2.94
CA TYR A 33 9.98 2.57 1.94
C TYR A 33 8.63 2.16 1.38
N LEU A 34 7.93 3.12 0.78
CA LEU A 34 6.83 2.90 -0.14
C LEU A 34 7.32 3.20 -1.56
N LYS A 35 7.14 2.27 -2.49
CA LYS A 35 7.37 2.53 -3.91
C LYS A 35 6.09 3.04 -4.55
N TYR A 36 6.12 4.23 -5.13
CA TYR A 36 5.00 4.79 -5.84
C TYR A 36 4.89 4.19 -7.24
N MET A 37 3.70 3.72 -7.63
CA MET A 37 3.47 3.04 -8.91
C MET A 37 2.56 3.81 -9.86
N GLY A 38 2.22 5.06 -9.53
CA GLY A 38 1.36 5.92 -10.36
C GLY A 38 -0.12 5.92 -9.96
N LYS A 39 -0.92 6.61 -10.78
CA LYS A 39 -2.39 6.65 -10.69
C LYS A 39 -3.00 5.53 -11.54
N GLN A 40 -4.06 4.91 -11.03
CA GLN A 40 -4.78 3.85 -11.72
C GLN A 40 -6.25 3.83 -11.28
N VAL A 41 -7.17 3.80 -12.24
CA VAL A 41 -8.57 3.49 -11.97
C VAL A 41 -8.72 1.98 -11.77
N ILE A 42 -9.23 1.57 -10.62
CA ILE A 42 -9.55 0.16 -10.34
C ILE A 42 -11.05 -0.07 -10.29
N LYS A 43 -11.48 -1.19 -10.87
CA LYS A 43 -12.87 -1.65 -10.83
C LYS A 43 -13.02 -2.69 -9.72
N THR A 44 -13.97 -2.48 -8.83
CA THR A 44 -14.37 -3.44 -7.80
C THR A 44 -15.85 -3.76 -7.97
N LYS A 45 -16.35 -4.74 -7.20
CA LYS A 45 -17.80 -5.03 -7.14
C LYS A 45 -18.64 -3.86 -6.61
N TYR A 46 -18.01 -2.83 -6.04
CA TYR A 46 -18.67 -1.67 -5.43
C TYR A 46 -18.51 -0.39 -6.26
N GLY A 47 -17.91 -0.47 -7.45
CA GLY A 47 -17.74 0.68 -8.34
C GLY A 47 -16.33 0.83 -8.91
N SER A 48 -16.11 1.93 -9.62
CA SER A 48 -14.80 2.32 -10.13
C SER A 48 -14.20 3.42 -9.25
N PHE A 49 -12.94 3.27 -8.88
CA PHE A 49 -12.25 4.20 -7.99
C PHE A 49 -10.96 4.67 -8.64
N ASP A 50 -10.77 5.98 -8.75
CA ASP A 50 -9.46 6.55 -9.07
C ASP A 50 -8.55 6.42 -7.85
N CYS A 51 -7.38 5.81 -8.04
CA CYS A 51 -6.49 5.42 -6.95
C CYS A 51 -5.03 5.74 -7.26
N PHE A 52 -4.26 5.99 -6.21
CA PHE A 52 -2.82 5.82 -6.21
C PHE A 52 -2.46 4.36 -5.93
N LYS A 53 -1.53 3.80 -6.71
CA LYS A 53 -0.97 2.47 -6.46
C LYS A 53 0.38 2.61 -5.76
N ILE A 54 0.57 1.88 -4.67
CA ILE A 54 1.82 1.85 -3.92
C ILE A 54 2.21 0.41 -3.56
N LYS A 55 3.52 0.18 -3.41
CA LYS A 55 4.08 -1.10 -2.97
C LYS A 55 5.00 -0.87 -1.77
N PRO A 56 4.59 -1.24 -0.54
CA PRO A 56 5.47 -1.12 0.61
C PRO A 56 6.57 -2.18 0.60
N LYS A 57 7.75 -1.82 1.12
CA LYS A 57 8.73 -2.81 1.56
C LYS A 57 8.23 -3.47 2.84
N LEU A 58 7.99 -4.78 2.77
CA LEU A 58 7.66 -5.60 3.91
C LEU A 58 8.92 -6.21 4.53
N ILE A 59 8.92 -6.25 5.86
CA ILE A 59 9.82 -7.09 6.64
C ILE A 59 9.31 -8.53 6.50
N GLU A 60 10.20 -9.46 6.17
CA GLU A 60 9.85 -10.88 6.15
C GLU A 60 9.42 -11.32 7.55
N GLY A 61 8.31 -12.05 7.61
CA GLY A 61 7.77 -12.56 8.86
C GLY A 61 7.20 -13.95 8.68
N THR A 62 6.47 -14.41 9.68
CA THR A 62 5.91 -15.77 9.72
C THR A 62 4.77 -16.00 8.72
N ILE A 63 4.16 -14.94 8.16
CA ILE A 63 2.99 -15.03 7.27
C ILE A 63 3.26 -14.35 5.93
N PHE A 64 3.90 -13.19 5.96
CA PHE A 64 4.16 -12.39 4.77
C PHE A 64 5.50 -12.74 4.14
N ARG A 65 5.46 -12.99 2.82
CA ARG A 65 6.68 -13.00 2.00
C ARG A 65 7.19 -11.55 1.99
N GLY A 66 8.38 -11.32 2.54
CA GLY A 66 8.99 -9.99 2.61
C GLY A 66 9.23 -9.37 1.23
N GLY A 67 9.80 -8.17 1.18
CA GLY A 67 10.06 -7.49 -0.09
C GLY A 67 8.92 -6.59 -0.56
N GLU A 68 8.73 -6.45 -1.86
CA GLU A 68 7.73 -5.53 -2.45
C GLU A 68 6.52 -6.29 -3.01
N GLU A 69 6.09 -7.39 -2.41
CA GLU A 69 5.05 -8.21 -3.02
C GLU A 69 3.62 -7.68 -2.75
N MET A 70 3.44 -6.89 -1.69
CA MET A 70 2.16 -6.26 -1.39
C MET A 70 1.88 -5.09 -2.35
N THR A 71 0.65 -5.04 -2.84
CA THR A 71 0.11 -3.93 -3.61
C THR A 71 -1.04 -3.30 -2.84
N VAL A 72 -1.01 -1.99 -2.67
CA VAL A 72 -2.07 -1.20 -2.03
C VAL A 72 -2.55 -0.16 -3.03
N TYR A 73 -3.86 -0.09 -3.22
CA TYR A 73 -4.54 0.99 -3.92
C TYR A 73 -5.25 1.87 -2.91
N VAL A 74 -4.89 3.14 -2.86
CA VAL A 74 -5.54 4.14 -2.01
C VAL A 74 -6.29 5.13 -2.90
N SER A 75 -7.48 5.54 -2.50
CA SER A 75 -8.27 6.52 -3.27
C SER A 75 -7.49 7.80 -3.53
N ASN A 76 -7.64 8.35 -4.73
CA ASN A 76 -7.15 9.66 -5.12
C ASN A 76 -8.12 10.77 -4.64
N ASP A 77 -8.33 10.81 -3.33
CA ASP A 77 -9.07 11.88 -2.65
C ASP A 77 -8.31 12.35 -1.41
N LYS A 78 -8.83 13.35 -0.68
CA LYS A 78 -8.18 13.89 0.53
C LYS A 78 -8.03 12.84 1.65
N ARG A 79 -8.91 11.84 1.70
CA ARG A 79 -8.97 10.84 2.79
C ARG A 79 -8.02 9.68 2.56
N LYS A 80 -7.62 9.39 1.31
CA LYS A 80 -6.69 8.30 0.93
C LYS A 80 -7.11 6.96 1.54
N ILE A 81 -8.40 6.65 1.45
CA ILE A 81 -8.96 5.40 1.96
C ILE A 81 -8.36 4.24 1.13
N PRO A 82 -7.82 3.18 1.76
CA PRO A 82 -7.42 1.98 1.06
C PRO A 82 -8.63 1.33 0.39
N ILE A 83 -8.62 1.25 -0.94
CA ILE A 83 -9.72 0.68 -1.74
C ILE A 83 -9.48 -0.81 -2.00
N TYR A 84 -8.23 -1.19 -2.25
CA TYR A 84 -7.86 -2.58 -2.50
C TYR A 84 -6.45 -2.88 -1.99
N ILE A 85 -6.27 -4.04 -1.36
CA ILE A 85 -4.96 -4.56 -0.95
C ILE A 85 -4.85 -6.00 -1.43
N GLU A 86 -3.72 -6.33 -2.07
CA GLU A 86 -3.36 -7.70 -2.43
C GLU A 86 -1.94 -7.99 -1.97
N THR A 87 -1.74 -9.13 -1.31
CA THR A 87 -0.40 -9.60 -0.93
C THR A 87 -0.35 -11.12 -0.99
N PRO A 88 0.71 -11.73 -1.56
CA PRO A 88 0.97 -13.14 -1.34
C PRO A 88 1.33 -13.37 0.13
N ILE A 89 0.97 -14.55 0.61
CA ILE A 89 1.40 -15.10 1.90
C ILE A 89 2.11 -16.42 1.63
N ILE A 90 2.57 -17.12 2.67
CA ILE A 90 3.25 -18.42 2.49
C ILE A 90 2.42 -19.37 1.61
N VAL A 91 1.12 -19.50 1.87
CA VAL A 91 0.20 -20.31 1.06
C VAL A 91 -0.96 -19.44 0.56
N GLY A 92 -0.96 -19.14 -0.73
CA GLY A 92 -2.01 -18.35 -1.37
C GLY A 92 -1.79 -16.84 -1.26
N LYS A 93 -2.89 -16.08 -1.21
CA LYS A 93 -2.86 -14.62 -1.17
C LYS A 93 -4.05 -14.06 -0.42
N ILE A 94 -3.84 -12.91 0.23
CA ILE A 94 -4.89 -12.12 0.86
C ILE A 94 -5.34 -11.04 -0.12
N LYS A 95 -6.65 -10.86 -0.23
CA LYS A 95 -7.30 -9.77 -0.97
C LYS A 95 -8.28 -9.05 -0.06
N VAL A 96 -8.10 -7.74 0.11
CA VAL A 96 -8.99 -6.90 0.93
C VAL A 96 -9.62 -5.85 0.04
N TYR A 97 -10.94 -5.72 0.10
CA TYR A 97 -11.71 -4.73 -0.65
C TYR A 97 -12.40 -3.77 0.31
N TYR A 98 -12.36 -2.48 0.00
CA TYR A 98 -13.23 -1.51 0.65
C TYR A 98 -14.70 -1.80 0.30
N VAL A 99 -15.56 -1.75 1.31
CA VAL A 99 -17.01 -1.89 1.19
C VAL A 99 -17.62 -0.55 1.60
N PRO A 100 -18.32 0.16 0.70
CA PRO A 100 -19.06 1.36 1.06
C PRO A 100 -20.19 1.02 2.05
N ASN A 101 -20.43 1.90 3.03
CA ASN A 101 -21.61 1.87 3.88
C ASN A 101 -22.78 2.59 3.21
#